data_AF-A0AAP4WUP5-F1
#
_entry.id   AF-A0AAP4WUP5-F1
#
_cell.length_a   1.000
_cell.length_b   1.000
_cell.length_c   1.000
_cell.angle_alpha   90.00
_cell.angle_beta   90.00
_cell.angle_gamma   90.00
#
_symmetry.space_group_name_H-M   'P 1'
#
loop_
_entity.id
_entity.type
_entity.pdbx_description
1 polymer ?
#
loop_
_entity_poly.entity_id
_entity_poly.type
_entity_poly.pdbx_seq_one_letter_code
_entity_poly.pdbx_strand_id
1 'polypeptide(L)'
;MQRIEDMGLAETFRLIAKLPEGVRRQQALAHALDELLEEEIEYRTGLRHQNAGWHQVSSVGGMGEGRGECTGLVDHVGKAAERYQQESQWRTMAAALLSRLSDRQRMAVLLAAYAIPPVQHCQSPRMMTQSQAVAAQVAILARLGWVPGAVKVKPFKSAKAMQCAASRARGCLLHMVLLQAEVAV
;
A
#
# COMPACT_ATOMS: atom_id res chain seq x y z
N MET A 1 26.14 -5.88 13.58
CA MET A 1 24.91 -6.37 12.91
C MET A 1 24.15 -5.15 12.43
N GLN A 2 23.76 -5.08 11.15
CA GLN A 2 22.82 -4.04 10.69
C GLN A 2 21.50 -4.15 11.46
N ARG A 3 20.88 -3.01 11.73
CA ARG A 3 19.53 -2.95 12.31
C ARG A 3 18.54 -3.34 11.20
N ILE A 4 17.52 -4.12 11.55
CA ILE A 4 16.51 -4.59 10.58
C ILE A 4 15.78 -3.39 9.95
N GLU A 5 15.56 -2.34 10.74
CA GLU A 5 14.89 -1.09 10.37
C GLU A 5 15.59 -0.34 9.23
N ASP A 6 16.90 -0.55 9.03
CA ASP A 6 17.68 0.11 7.98
C ASP A 6 17.73 -0.72 6.67
N MET A 7 17.12 -1.91 6.66
CA MET A 7 17.20 -2.85 5.54
C MET A 7 16.05 -2.65 4.56
N GLY A 8 16.37 -2.66 3.26
CA GLY A 8 15.36 -2.69 2.20
C GLY A 8 14.69 -4.06 2.07
N LEU A 9 13.48 -4.10 1.50
CA LEU A 9 12.66 -5.32 1.35
C LEU A 9 13.44 -6.53 0.84
N ALA A 10 14.24 -6.38 -0.22
CA ALA A 10 15.02 -7.48 -0.81
C ALA A 10 15.99 -8.13 0.20
N GLU A 11 16.58 -7.34 1.08
CA GLU A 11 17.50 -7.81 2.11
C GLU A 11 16.74 -8.44 3.28
N THR A 12 15.63 -7.83 3.69
CA THR A 12 14.78 -8.35 4.77
C THR A 12 14.20 -9.72 4.41
N PHE A 13 13.71 -9.91 3.19
CA PHE A 13 13.22 -11.20 2.71
C PHE A 13 14.31 -12.29 2.70
N ARG A 14 15.51 -11.95 2.20
CA ARG A 14 16.68 -12.85 2.27
C ARG A 14 17.09 -13.19 3.70
N LEU A 15 16.94 -12.25 4.63
CA LEU A 15 17.22 -12.48 6.05
C LEU A 15 16.17 -13.41 6.68
N ILE A 16 14.88 -13.22 6.41
CA ILE A 16 13.77 -14.05 6.93
C ILE A 16 13.96 -15.53 6.60
N ALA A 17 14.41 -15.83 5.38
CA ALA A 17 14.63 -17.20 4.92
C ALA A 17 15.83 -17.89 5.60
N LYS A 18 16.81 -17.13 6.07
CA LYS A 18 18.00 -17.66 6.76
C LYS A 18 17.85 -17.76 8.27
N LEU A 19 16.92 -16.99 8.86
CA LEU A 19 16.75 -16.94 10.30
C LEU A 19 15.94 -18.15 10.80
N PRO A 20 16.35 -18.80 11.90
CA PRO A 20 15.51 -19.77 12.58
C PRO A 20 14.27 -19.09 13.18
N GLU A 21 13.27 -19.88 13.53
CA GLU A 21 12.11 -19.39 14.29
C GLU A 21 12.57 -18.73 15.60
N GLY A 22 12.09 -17.52 15.84
CA GLY A 22 12.45 -16.75 17.02
C GLY A 22 12.13 -15.27 16.87
N VAL A 23 12.49 -14.50 17.91
CA VAL A 23 12.17 -13.07 18.03
C VAL A 23 12.71 -12.27 16.85
N ARG A 24 13.93 -12.57 16.39
CA ARG A 24 14.56 -11.85 15.28
C ARG A 24 13.84 -12.08 13.94
N ARG A 25 13.34 -13.30 13.69
CA ARG A 25 12.55 -13.61 12.48
C ARG A 25 11.22 -12.88 12.49
N GLN A 26 10.56 -12.83 13.65
CA GLN A 26 9.30 -12.08 13.83
C GLN A 26 9.48 -10.58 13.61
N GLN A 27 10.58 -9.99 14.10
CA GLN A 27 10.93 -8.59 13.84
C GLN A 27 11.17 -8.33 12.36
N ALA A 28 11.89 -9.21 11.66
CA ALA A 28 12.11 -9.09 10.22
C ALA A 28 10.80 -9.21 9.42
N LEU A 29 9.89 -10.12 9.80
CA LEU A 29 8.57 -10.24 9.18
C LEU A 29 7.72 -8.98 9.39
N ALA A 30 7.74 -8.41 10.60
CA ALA A 30 7.03 -7.18 10.91
C ALA A 30 7.55 -6.01 10.07
N HIS A 31 8.87 -5.84 10.00
CA HIS A 31 9.52 -4.83 9.17
C HIS A 31 9.18 -4.99 7.69
N ALA A 32 9.30 -6.21 7.14
CA ALA A 32 8.94 -6.48 5.75
C ALA A 32 7.46 -6.15 5.47
N LEU A 33 6.56 -6.45 6.41
CA LEU A 33 5.16 -6.08 6.26
C LEU A 33 4.95 -4.57 6.30
N ASP A 34 5.63 -3.85 7.18
CA ASP A 34 5.53 -2.38 7.28
C ASP A 34 6.01 -1.70 6.00
N GLU A 35 7.15 -2.11 5.47
CA GLU A 35 7.68 -1.63 4.18
C GLU A 35 6.74 -1.94 3.00
N LEU A 36 6.11 -3.12 2.96
CA LEU A 36 5.11 -3.44 1.91
C LEU A 36 3.85 -2.58 2.01
N LEU A 37 3.42 -2.26 3.23
CA LEU A 37 2.28 -1.37 3.43
C LEU A 37 2.64 0.07 3.03
N GLU A 38 3.86 0.50 3.28
CA GLU A 38 4.38 1.81 2.87
C GLU A 38 4.39 1.94 1.34
N GLU A 39 4.94 0.94 0.62
CA GLU A 39 4.91 0.87 -0.84
C GLU A 39 3.49 0.99 -1.40
N GLU A 40 2.52 0.29 -0.80
CA GLU A 40 1.12 0.36 -1.24
C GLU A 40 0.49 1.73 -0.94
N ILE A 41 0.82 2.35 0.21
CA ILE A 41 0.31 3.68 0.56
C ILE A 41 0.88 4.71 -0.40
N GLU A 42 2.19 4.72 -0.62
CA GLU A 42 2.86 5.63 -1.56
C GLU A 42 2.31 5.46 -2.97
N TYR A 43 2.11 4.21 -3.40
CA TYR A 43 1.43 3.95 -4.66
C TYR A 43 0.04 4.58 -4.71
N ARG A 44 -0.81 4.37 -3.70
CA ARG A 44 -2.19 4.88 -3.69
C ARG A 44 -2.27 6.41 -3.60
N THR A 45 -1.36 7.05 -2.87
CA THR A 45 -1.41 8.49 -2.62
C THR A 45 -0.60 9.33 -3.60
N GLY A 46 0.52 8.78 -4.11
CA GLY A 46 1.51 9.46 -4.93
C GLY A 46 1.57 8.92 -6.37
N LEU A 47 1.82 7.63 -6.54
CA LEU A 47 2.18 7.13 -7.88
C LEU A 47 0.96 6.82 -8.76
N ARG A 48 -0.18 6.49 -8.16
CA ARG A 48 -1.40 6.09 -8.89
C ARG A 48 -1.97 7.19 -9.76
N HIS A 49 -1.86 8.45 -9.35
CA HIS A 49 -2.32 9.58 -10.17
C HIS A 49 -1.34 9.94 -11.30
N GLN A 50 -0.12 9.42 -11.25
CA GLN A 50 0.91 9.62 -12.27
C GLN A 50 0.82 8.55 -13.38
N ASN A 51 0.08 7.46 -13.17
CA ASN A 51 -0.12 6.39 -14.15
C ASN A 51 -1.17 6.78 -15.22
N ALA A 52 -0.77 6.72 -16.49
CA ALA A 52 -1.65 6.97 -17.62
C ALA A 52 -2.84 5.99 -17.62
N GLY A 53 -4.06 6.51 -17.72
CA GLY A 53 -5.31 5.72 -17.72
C GLY A 53 -5.96 5.50 -16.34
N TRP A 54 -5.48 6.15 -15.26
CA TRP A 54 -6.17 6.17 -13.97
C TRP A 54 -7.28 7.24 -13.88
N HIS A 55 -7.15 8.33 -14.64
CA HIS A 55 -8.23 9.31 -14.81
C HIS A 55 -9.31 8.73 -15.75
N GLN A 56 -10.59 8.80 -15.36
CA GLN A 56 -11.71 8.53 -16.28
C GLN A 56 -11.87 9.61 -17.37
N VAL A 57 -10.98 10.60 -17.38
CA VAL A 57 -10.89 11.65 -18.38
C VAL A 57 -9.53 11.47 -19.06
N SER A 58 -9.53 11.43 -20.39
CA SER A 58 -8.29 11.39 -21.18
C SER A 58 -7.36 12.53 -20.75
N SER A 59 -6.07 12.24 -20.55
CA SER A 59 -5.04 13.27 -20.30
C SER A 59 -4.86 14.24 -21.46
N VAL A 60 -5.39 13.91 -22.65
CA VAL A 60 -5.44 14.75 -23.85
C VAL A 60 -6.85 15.25 -24.18
N GLY A 61 -7.84 14.91 -23.34
CA GLY A 61 -9.24 15.31 -23.50
C GLY A 61 -9.40 16.84 -23.39
N GLY A 62 -9.46 17.51 -24.55
CA GLY A 62 -9.62 18.97 -24.65
C GLY A 62 -8.42 19.72 -25.24
N MET A 63 -7.29 19.06 -25.50
CA MET A 63 -6.09 19.67 -26.10
C MET A 63 -5.99 19.41 -27.61
N GLY A 64 -7.10 19.56 -28.34
CA GLY A 64 -7.10 19.62 -29.79
C GLY A 64 -6.45 18.41 -30.48
N GLU A 65 -6.86 17.18 -30.12
CA GLU A 65 -6.42 15.96 -30.79
C GLU A 65 -6.66 16.08 -32.30
N GLY A 66 -5.56 16.38 -33.01
CA GLY A 66 -5.51 16.49 -34.45
C GLY A 66 -5.85 15.15 -35.09
N ARG A 67 -6.61 15.22 -36.18
CA ARG A 67 -6.95 14.10 -37.07
C ARG A 67 -5.70 13.60 -37.80
N GLY A 68 -4.79 12.94 -37.09
CA GLY A 68 -3.88 11.97 -37.69
C GLY A 68 -4.60 10.63 -37.75
N GLU A 69 -4.40 9.84 -38.82
CA GLU A 69 -4.93 8.48 -38.90
C GLU A 69 -4.39 7.65 -37.73
N CYS A 70 -5.17 7.55 -36.65
CA CYS A 70 -4.98 6.52 -35.65
C CYS A 70 -5.27 5.19 -36.36
N THR A 71 -4.24 4.50 -36.82
CA THR A 71 -4.33 3.07 -37.05
C THR A 71 -4.80 2.47 -35.72
N GLY A 72 -6.07 2.05 -35.65
CA GLY A 72 -6.77 1.68 -34.42
C GLY A 72 -6.19 0.50 -33.63
N LEU A 73 -4.97 0.07 -33.97
CA LEU A 73 -4.14 -0.82 -33.18
C LEU A 73 -3.51 -0.01 -32.05
N VAL A 74 -4.25 0.08 -30.96
CA VAL A 74 -3.70 0.44 -29.67
C VAL A 74 -2.55 -0.53 -29.37
N ASP A 75 -1.32 -0.02 -29.25
CA ASP A 75 -0.23 -0.81 -28.70
C ASP A 75 -0.54 -1.13 -27.24
N HIS A 76 -1.10 -2.30 -27.00
CA HIS A 76 -1.47 -2.77 -25.68
C HIS A 76 -0.24 -2.94 -24.79
N VAL A 77 0.93 -3.19 -25.38
CA VAL A 77 2.21 -3.29 -24.65
C VAL A 77 2.66 -1.91 -24.22
N GLY A 78 2.65 -0.92 -25.13
CA GLY A 78 2.93 0.48 -24.82
C GLY A 78 1.99 1.04 -23.75
N LYS A 79 0.68 0.80 -23.87
CA LYS A 79 -0.30 1.21 -22.84
C LYS A 79 -0.10 0.51 -21.51
N ALA A 80 0.28 -0.78 -21.51
CA ALA A 80 0.60 -1.48 -20.26
C ALA A 80 1.87 -0.91 -19.63
N ALA A 81 2.90 -0.63 -20.44
CA ALA A 81 4.15 -0.04 -19.96
C ALA A 81 3.91 1.33 -19.31
N GLU A 82 3.14 2.22 -19.94
CA GLU A 82 2.77 3.53 -19.38
C GLU A 82 1.89 3.40 -18.12
N ARG A 83 0.99 2.41 -18.08
CA ARG A 83 0.09 2.18 -16.94
C ARG A 83 0.80 1.61 -15.72
N TYR A 84 1.84 0.81 -15.95
CA TYR A 84 2.54 0.05 -14.92
C TYR A 84 3.98 0.55 -14.66
N GLN A 85 4.39 1.66 -15.29
CA GLN A 85 5.74 2.20 -15.17
C GLN A 85 6.19 2.42 -13.72
N GLN A 86 5.27 2.84 -12.85
CA GLN A 86 5.53 3.11 -11.43
C GLN A 86 5.15 1.94 -10.51
N GLU A 87 4.82 0.77 -11.05
CA GLU A 87 4.50 -0.41 -10.24
C GLU A 87 5.77 -1.19 -9.89
N SER A 88 6.17 -1.12 -8.62
CA SER A 88 7.23 -1.97 -8.09
C SER A 88 6.74 -3.43 -7.94
N GLN A 89 7.66 -4.40 -8.04
CA GLN A 89 7.34 -5.81 -7.73
C GLN A 89 6.79 -5.96 -6.29
N TRP A 90 7.28 -5.10 -5.38
CA TRP A 90 6.88 -5.05 -3.98
C TRP A 90 5.45 -4.56 -3.82
N ARG A 91 5.04 -3.53 -4.58
CA ARG A 91 3.64 -3.09 -4.66
C ARG A 91 2.76 -4.22 -5.18
N THR A 92 3.17 -4.95 -6.22
CA THR A 92 2.38 -6.08 -6.74
C THR A 92 2.16 -7.14 -5.67
N MET A 93 3.20 -7.46 -4.90
CA MET A 93 3.08 -8.36 -3.75
C MET A 93 2.19 -7.78 -2.65
N ALA A 94 2.36 -6.50 -2.29
CA ALA A 94 1.54 -5.84 -1.27
C ALA A 94 0.05 -5.84 -1.65
N ALA A 95 -0.27 -5.51 -2.91
CA ALA A 95 -1.63 -5.56 -3.44
C ALA A 95 -2.20 -6.98 -3.39
N ALA A 96 -1.41 -8.01 -3.75
CA ALA A 96 -1.82 -9.41 -3.68
C ALA A 96 -2.08 -9.85 -2.23
N LEU A 97 -1.23 -9.47 -1.28
CA LEU A 97 -1.40 -9.77 0.15
C LEU A 97 -2.67 -9.10 0.70
N LEU A 98 -2.88 -7.82 0.38
CA LEU A 98 -4.06 -7.07 0.83
C LEU A 98 -5.35 -7.59 0.22
N SER A 99 -5.31 -8.17 -0.99
CA SER A 99 -6.48 -8.76 -1.65
C SER A 99 -7.13 -9.89 -0.84
N ARG A 100 -6.35 -10.56 0.02
CA ARG A 100 -6.80 -11.66 0.89
C ARG A 100 -7.57 -11.18 2.13
N LEU A 101 -7.48 -9.90 2.46
CA LEU A 101 -8.22 -9.30 3.56
C LEU A 101 -9.61 -8.84 3.11
N SER A 102 -10.58 -8.96 4.02
CA SER A 102 -11.86 -8.27 3.86
C SER A 102 -11.65 -6.75 3.75
N ASP A 103 -12.55 -6.05 3.07
CA ASP A 103 -12.43 -4.59 2.88
C ASP A 103 -12.25 -3.85 4.21
N ARG A 104 -12.98 -4.25 5.26
CA ARG A 104 -12.86 -3.67 6.60
C ARG A 104 -11.47 -3.87 7.19
N GLN A 105 -10.88 -5.05 7.03
CA GLN A 105 -9.53 -5.34 7.51
C GLN A 105 -8.49 -4.56 6.70
N ARG A 106 -8.63 -4.52 5.38
CA ARG A 106 -7.74 -3.78 4.48
C ARG A 106 -7.70 -2.30 4.84
N MET A 107 -8.87 -1.70 5.05
CA MET A 107 -8.99 -0.32 5.50
C MET A 107 -8.36 -0.11 6.87
N ALA A 108 -8.56 -1.03 7.82
CA ALA A 108 -7.96 -0.90 9.14
C ALA A 108 -6.44 -0.90 9.08
N VAL A 109 -5.84 -1.81 8.31
CA VAL A 109 -4.39 -1.94 8.16
C VAL A 109 -3.81 -0.71 7.49
N LEU A 110 -4.37 -0.29 6.36
CA LEU A 110 -3.86 0.87 5.62
C LEU A 110 -4.07 2.18 6.37
N LEU A 111 -5.21 2.34 7.06
CA LEU A 111 -5.45 3.54 7.88
C LEU A 111 -4.50 3.59 9.07
N ALA A 112 -4.21 2.45 9.71
CA ALA A 112 -3.26 2.38 10.81
C ALA A 112 -1.82 2.63 10.35
N ALA A 113 -1.42 2.11 9.19
CA ALA A 113 -0.08 2.30 8.60
C ALA A 113 0.10 3.69 7.98
N TYR A 114 -0.97 4.32 7.51
CA TYR A 114 -0.94 5.70 7.01
C TYR A 114 -0.50 6.69 8.08
N ALA A 115 -0.95 6.49 9.32
CA ALA A 115 -0.67 7.36 10.45
C ALA A 115 0.74 7.13 11.00
N ILE A 116 1.62 8.10 10.79
CA ILE A 116 3.00 8.08 11.28
C ILE A 116 3.03 8.82 12.63
N PRO A 117 3.59 8.23 13.70
CA PRO A 117 3.77 8.94 14.97
C PRO A 117 4.57 10.25 14.76
N PRO A 118 4.15 11.37 15.36
CA PRO A 118 4.90 12.62 15.25
C PRO A 118 6.32 12.46 15.79
N VAL A 119 7.32 12.86 15.00
CA VAL A 119 8.74 12.87 15.40
C VAL A 119 9.25 14.31 15.40
N GLN A 120 10.29 14.56 16.20
CA GLN A 120 10.93 15.87 16.25
C GLN A 120 11.64 16.16 14.91
N HIS A 121 11.62 17.43 14.47
CA HIS A 121 12.35 17.94 13.29
C HIS A 121 11.92 17.44 11.90
N CYS A 122 10.75 16.80 11.77
CA CYS A 122 10.18 16.48 10.47
C CYS A 122 8.69 16.86 10.45
N GLN A 123 8.18 17.24 9.28
CA GLN A 123 6.77 17.54 9.07
C GLN A 123 6.27 16.76 7.87
N SER A 124 5.22 15.97 8.06
CA SER A 124 4.52 15.26 6.98
C SER A 124 3.01 15.33 7.21
N PRO A 125 2.18 15.42 6.15
CA PRO A 125 0.72 15.33 6.26
C PRO A 125 0.22 14.02 6.88
N ARG A 126 1.09 13.00 6.95
CA ARG A 126 0.83 11.70 7.56
C ARG A 126 1.17 11.66 9.06
N MET A 127 1.82 12.68 9.59
CA MET A 127 2.16 12.76 11.02
C MET A 127 0.91 13.01 11.85
N MET A 128 0.38 11.95 12.42
CA MET A 128 -0.82 12.00 13.23
C MET A 128 -0.91 10.80 14.16
N THR A 129 -1.59 11.00 15.29
CA THR A 129 -1.93 9.89 16.17
C THR A 129 -3.01 9.01 15.55
N GLN A 130 -3.13 7.78 16.03
CA GLN A 130 -4.18 6.86 15.57
C GLN A 130 -5.59 7.41 15.85
N SER A 131 -5.79 8.22 16.90
CA SER A 131 -7.08 8.88 17.17
C SER A 131 -7.37 9.99 16.16
N GLN A 132 -6.36 10.78 15.78
CA GLN A 132 -6.50 11.76 14.70
C GLN A 132 -6.78 11.09 13.35
N ALA A 133 -6.13 9.96 13.06
CA ALA A 133 -6.40 9.17 11.86
C ALA A 133 -7.85 8.67 11.80
N VAL A 134 -8.41 8.22 12.93
CA VAL A 134 -9.83 7.82 13.00
C VAL A 134 -10.76 9.02 12.82
N ALA A 135 -10.43 10.19 13.36
CA ALA A 135 -11.21 11.41 13.15
C ALA A 135 -11.21 11.84 11.68
N ALA A 136 -10.07 11.73 11.00
CA ALA A 136 -9.90 12.08 9.59
C ALA A 136 -10.16 10.90 8.62
N GLN A 137 -10.67 9.77 9.11
CA GLN A 137 -10.67 8.49 8.38
C GLN A 137 -11.33 8.58 7.00
N VAL A 138 -12.42 9.34 6.86
CA VAL A 138 -13.14 9.44 5.59
C VAL A 138 -12.26 10.08 4.50
N ALA A 139 -11.54 11.15 4.84
CA ALA A 139 -10.65 11.83 3.91
C ALA A 139 -9.43 10.96 3.57
N ILE A 140 -8.83 10.30 4.57
CA ILE A 140 -7.67 9.41 4.36
C ILE A 140 -8.07 8.22 3.49
N LEU A 141 -9.20 7.57 3.80
CA LEU A 141 -9.69 6.41 3.06
C LEU A 141 -10.04 6.77 1.61
N ALA A 142 -10.59 7.96 1.37
CA ALA A 142 -10.81 8.47 0.00
C ALA A 142 -9.49 8.56 -0.78
N ARG A 143 -8.42 9.11 -0.16
CA ARG A 143 -7.09 9.16 -0.77
C ARG A 143 -6.50 7.77 -1.01
N LEU A 144 -6.78 6.82 -0.11
CA LEU A 144 -6.38 5.41 -0.26
C LEU A 144 -7.26 4.65 -1.28
N GLY A 145 -8.25 5.31 -1.91
CA GLY A 145 -9.07 4.74 -2.99
C GLY A 145 -10.44 4.22 -2.56
N TRP A 146 -10.87 4.43 -1.31
CA TRP A 146 -12.24 4.17 -0.85
C TRP A 146 -13.07 5.45 -0.95
N VAL A 147 -13.64 5.69 -2.14
CA VAL A 147 -14.47 6.87 -2.39
C VAL A 147 -15.76 6.79 -1.57
N PRO A 148 -16.11 7.86 -0.80
CA PRO A 148 -17.36 7.92 -0.05
C PRO A 148 -18.57 7.69 -0.97
N GLY A 149 -19.50 6.83 -0.55
CA GLY A 149 -20.71 6.50 -1.32
C GLY A 149 -20.54 5.38 -2.35
N ALA A 150 -19.33 5.16 -2.88
CA ALA A 150 -19.05 4.04 -3.79
C ALA A 150 -18.87 2.71 -3.05
N VAL A 151 -18.29 2.75 -1.84
CA VAL A 151 -18.09 1.55 -1.01
C VAL A 151 -18.86 1.70 0.29
N LYS A 152 -19.79 0.76 0.56
CA LYS A 152 -20.58 0.71 1.81
C LYS A 152 -19.71 0.20 2.97
N VAL A 153 -18.75 1.00 3.45
CA VAL A 153 -17.98 0.63 4.65
C VAL A 153 -18.33 1.51 5.84
N LYS A 154 -18.70 0.85 6.94
CA LYS A 154 -18.98 1.51 8.22
C LYS A 154 -17.68 2.07 8.81
N PRO A 155 -17.60 3.37 9.13
CA PRO A 155 -16.43 3.95 9.76
C PRO A 155 -16.08 3.27 11.09
N PHE A 156 -14.82 3.35 11.48
CA PHE A 156 -14.36 2.91 12.80
C PHE A 156 -14.85 3.88 13.86
N LYS A 157 -15.45 3.34 14.93
CA LYS A 157 -15.98 4.12 16.05
C LYS A 157 -14.89 4.70 16.97
N SER A 158 -13.71 4.07 16.98
CA SER A 158 -12.59 4.47 17.83
C SER A 158 -11.26 3.95 17.30
N ALA A 159 -10.16 4.56 17.75
CA ALA A 159 -8.81 4.10 17.45
C ALA A 159 -8.58 2.65 17.89
N LYS A 160 -9.08 2.27 19.08
CA LYS A 160 -8.98 0.88 19.57
C LYS A 160 -9.68 -0.11 18.66
N ALA A 161 -10.88 0.22 18.17
CA ALA A 161 -11.62 -0.66 17.26
C ALA A 161 -10.90 -0.85 15.92
N MET A 162 -10.30 0.22 15.38
CA MET A 162 -9.46 0.17 14.19
C MET A 162 -8.20 -0.66 14.43
N GLN A 163 -7.46 -0.40 15.51
CA GLN A 163 -6.24 -1.12 15.87
C GLN A 163 -6.50 -2.62 16.07
N CYS A 164 -7.57 -3.01 16.78
CA CYS A 164 -7.93 -4.42 16.93
C CYS A 164 -8.26 -5.10 15.59
N ALA A 165 -8.82 -4.36 14.61
CA ALA A 165 -9.03 -4.90 13.26
C ALA A 165 -7.70 -4.99 12.49
N ALA A 166 -6.84 -3.98 12.61
CA ALA A 166 -5.52 -3.93 11.99
C ALA A 166 -4.59 -5.04 12.52
N SER A 167 -4.51 -5.23 13.85
CA SER A 167 -3.67 -6.29 14.44
C SER A 167 -4.07 -7.69 13.99
N ARG A 168 -5.38 -7.97 13.91
CA ARG A 168 -5.87 -9.26 13.39
C ARG A 168 -5.48 -9.46 11.92
N ALA A 169 -5.68 -8.43 11.11
CA ALA A 169 -5.33 -8.46 9.71
C ALA A 169 -3.81 -8.58 9.47
N ARG A 170 -2.99 -7.87 10.26
CA ARG A 170 -1.52 -8.00 10.26
C ARG A 170 -1.10 -9.42 10.63
N GLY A 171 -1.73 -10.05 11.62
CA GLY A 171 -1.47 -11.45 11.96
C GLY A 171 -1.68 -12.38 10.76
N CYS A 172 -2.76 -12.20 10.00
CA CYS A 172 -2.98 -12.95 8.76
C CYS A 172 -1.91 -12.64 7.69
N LEU A 173 -1.55 -11.37 7.53
CA LEU A 173 -0.56 -10.93 6.54
C LEU A 173 0.85 -11.48 6.84
N LEU A 174 1.28 -11.47 8.11
CA LEU A 174 2.60 -11.97 8.52
C LEU A 174 2.80 -13.45 8.16
N HIS A 175 1.76 -14.27 8.33
CA HIS A 175 1.80 -15.67 7.90
C HIS A 175 2.00 -15.80 6.39
N MET A 176 1.39 -14.92 5.59
CA MET A 176 1.56 -14.93 4.14
C MET A 176 2.92 -14.39 3.70
N VAL A 177 3.44 -13.34 4.36
CA VAL A 177 4.81 -12.82 4.13
C VAL A 177 5.84 -13.92 4.37
N LEU A 178 5.66 -14.73 5.42
CA LEU A 178 6.50 -15.89 5.71
C LEU A 178 6.50 -16.89 4.54
N LEU A 179 5.33 -17.26 4.05
CA LEU A 179 5.21 -18.17 2.90
C LEU A 179 5.87 -17.60 1.64
N GLN A 180 5.74 -16.29 1.39
CA GLN A 180 6.42 -15.65 0.25
C GLN A 180 7.94 -15.64 0.41
N ALA A 181 8.44 -15.43 1.63
CA ALA A 181 9.87 -15.45 1.90
C ALA A 181 10.51 -16.83 1.71
N GLU A 182 9.74 -17.90 1.94
CA GLU A 182 10.19 -19.29 1.73
C GLU A 182 10.20 -19.69 0.25
N VAL A 183 9.37 -19.06 -0.59
CA VAL A 183 9.33 -19.30 -2.05
C VAL A 183 10.33 -18.43 -2.81
N ALA A 184 10.74 -17.29 -2.27
CA ALA A 184 11.64 -16.34 -2.91
C ALA A 184 13.14 -16.70 -2.82
N VAL A 185 13.48 -17.84 -2.20
CA VAL A 185 14.85 -18.37 -2.05
C VAL A 185 14.99 -19.67 -2.82
#